data_AF-A0A1W9L8X9-F1
#
_entry.id   AF-A0A1W9L8X9-F1
#
_cell.length_a   1.000
_cell.length_b   1.000
_cell.length_c   1.000
_cell.angle_alpha   90.00
_cell.angle_beta   90.00
_cell.angle_gamma   90.00
#
_symmetry.space_group_name_H-M   'P 1'
#
loop_
_entity.id
_entity.type
_entity.pdbx_description
1 polymer ?
#
loop_
_entity_poly.entity_id
_entity_poly.type
_entity_poly.pdbx_seq_one_letter_code
_entity_poly.pdbx_strand_id
1 'polypeptide(L)'
;MDPFPPLSHFVWQHIAIFLSALPGSGLVLRLNFLSAVCGAASVWLMYEIMRRMPHDRTAEEVESRFPQEPLQTMSGIVAAVVLAFCAPFWVVSTRAHTASLDVFGLLLVTFLLILYYRDRRIGWLYAFAFLYGLGTTESATFVALGPVFAAVAVFGMWRGGRFAARPIVLGLVCYLAGLSLYFLAAWEYRLSPAYEWREFSSYFQVLWFMWREQYRELRYGVPQVGWLLVFVVTVLPWLIVVVSPKRAMTRSAVWGSNFLHGLLGLLGLLVLFNVPIAPWPMMGLQPLIVTPYVLTASWMGYLAGYWYLFFAQRSRFEAKSTATMRDVGHRLYVPALAVVLLTSTVLNVRLTGQGSGQALNQMIGEIVRRLDGRTWLISNGVLDDLVALSAREKGVPVRVLNVAQGGADSYLRYVATLFETPRLKGLAQIGLLPLLNEWLAETPGVEREVAILAAPDLWATAGMTPVPDRVLFLGATNPAALDPEALLAGQQEYWNDGGAQLRAAAERRDLFAGWNRWALTHVGKVANNTGVLLEDLKRSDLAFEAY
;
A
#
# COMPACT_ATOMS: atom_id res chain seq x y z
N MET A 1 6.61 -2.08 17.34
CA MET A 1 7.09 -1.64 16.02
C MET A 1 8.27 -2.51 15.68
N ASP A 2 8.42 -2.89 14.42
CA ASP A 2 9.51 -3.72 13.92
C ASP A 2 10.86 -3.27 14.52
N PRO A 3 11.63 -4.16 15.18
CA PRO A 3 12.94 -3.81 15.72
C PRO A 3 13.94 -3.41 14.63
N PHE A 4 13.69 -3.77 13.37
CA PHE A 4 14.53 -3.37 12.25
C PHE A 4 13.89 -2.19 11.52
N PRO A 5 14.51 -0.99 11.56
CA PRO A 5 14.07 0.11 10.72
C PRO A 5 14.04 -0.32 9.25
N PRO A 6 13.06 0.15 8.45
CA PRO A 6 13.07 -0.12 7.02
C PRO A 6 14.33 0.48 6.38
N LEU A 7 14.83 -0.20 5.35
CA LEU A 7 15.99 0.26 4.56
C LEU A 7 15.57 1.13 3.36
N SER A 8 14.25 1.23 3.11
CA SER A 8 13.61 2.08 2.10
C SER A 8 12.64 3.07 2.76
N HIS A 9 12.08 3.99 1.97
CA HIS A 9 11.10 4.98 2.43
C HIS A 9 11.61 5.94 3.52
N PHE A 10 12.83 6.46 3.32
CA PHE A 10 13.51 7.32 4.29
C PHE A 10 12.70 8.58 4.66
N VAL A 11 12.08 9.23 3.67
CA VAL A 11 11.31 10.46 3.88
C VAL A 11 10.04 10.16 4.65
N TRP A 12 9.31 9.11 4.26
CA TRP A 12 8.11 8.68 4.99
C TRP A 12 8.44 8.33 6.46
N GLN A 13 9.52 7.61 6.70
CA GLN A 13 9.96 7.24 8.04
C GLN A 13 10.20 8.47 8.92
N HIS A 14 10.89 9.48 8.39
CA HIS A 14 11.17 10.73 9.12
C HIS A 14 9.90 11.50 9.45
N ILE A 15 8.96 11.56 8.50
CA ILE A 15 7.66 12.19 8.75
C ILE A 15 6.91 11.40 9.82
N ALA A 16 6.92 10.06 9.78
CA ALA A 16 6.26 9.23 10.77
C ALA A 16 6.85 9.39 12.19
N ILE A 17 8.17 9.47 12.31
CA ILE A 17 8.87 9.74 13.58
C ILE A 17 8.46 11.12 14.10
N PHE A 18 8.53 12.15 13.26
CA PHE A 18 8.11 13.51 13.62
C PHE A 18 6.65 13.54 14.10
N LEU A 19 5.74 12.91 13.34
CA LEU A 19 4.33 12.83 13.71
C LEU A 19 4.10 12.02 14.99
N SER A 20 4.96 11.05 15.31
CA SER A 20 4.87 10.28 16.56
C SER A 20 5.28 11.08 17.81
N ALA A 21 6.09 12.13 17.64
CA ALA A 21 6.54 13.00 18.73
C ALA A 21 5.50 14.06 19.12
N LEU A 22 4.50 14.33 18.27
CA LEU A 22 3.49 15.35 18.56
C LEU A 22 2.51 14.88 19.67
N PRO A 23 2.10 15.75 20.60
CA PRO A 23 1.05 15.43 21.57
C PRO A 23 -0.35 15.44 20.91
N GLY A 24 -1.30 14.64 21.43
CA GLY A 24 -2.70 14.64 20.98
C GLY A 24 -3.14 13.31 20.34
N SER A 25 -3.85 13.38 19.20
CA SER A 25 -4.48 12.23 18.50
C SER A 25 -3.54 11.02 18.25
N GLY A 26 -4.10 9.81 18.12
CA GLY A 26 -3.34 8.59 17.85
C GLY A 26 -2.47 8.65 16.59
N LEU A 27 -1.34 7.93 16.61
CA LEU A 27 -0.36 7.90 15.51
C LEU A 27 -1.00 7.42 14.20
N VAL A 28 -1.88 6.41 14.27
CA VAL A 28 -2.56 5.88 13.08
C VAL A 28 -3.38 6.95 12.39
N LEU A 29 -4.11 7.76 13.16
CA LEU A 29 -4.95 8.82 12.61
C LEU A 29 -4.10 9.87 11.88
N ARG A 30 -2.95 10.24 12.45
CA ARG A 30 -2.03 11.22 11.84
C ARG A 30 -1.41 10.71 10.55
N LEU A 31 -1.00 9.44 10.53
CA LEU A 31 -0.45 8.81 9.32
C LEU A 31 -1.52 8.61 8.24
N ASN A 32 -2.75 8.26 8.61
CA ASN A 32 -3.88 8.22 7.69
C ASN A 32 -4.17 9.61 7.11
N PHE A 33 -4.10 10.65 7.93
CA PHE A 33 -4.28 12.03 7.48
C PHE A 33 -3.17 12.46 6.52
N LEU A 34 -1.90 12.12 6.81
CA LEU A 34 -0.78 12.35 5.90
C LEU A 34 -1.03 11.69 4.54
N SER A 35 -1.39 10.40 4.53
CA SER A 35 -1.75 9.68 3.30
C SER A 35 -2.88 10.39 2.55
N ALA A 36 -3.89 10.88 3.25
CA ALA A 36 -5.04 11.58 2.65
C ALA A 36 -4.63 12.91 2.01
N VAL A 37 -3.73 13.66 2.66
CA VAL A 37 -3.17 14.91 2.12
C VAL A 37 -2.34 14.63 0.87
N CYS A 38 -1.44 13.64 0.92
CA CYS A 38 -0.66 13.20 -0.24
C CYS A 38 -1.55 12.71 -1.39
N GLY A 39 -2.61 11.96 -1.06
CA GLY A 39 -3.62 11.50 -2.01
C GLY A 39 -4.38 12.65 -2.67
N ALA A 40 -4.90 13.59 -1.89
CA ALA A 40 -5.60 14.77 -2.41
C ALA A 40 -4.68 15.64 -3.29
N ALA A 41 -3.44 15.86 -2.86
CA ALA A 41 -2.45 16.60 -3.66
C ALA A 41 -2.12 15.87 -4.97
N SER A 42 -2.02 14.54 -4.96
CA SER A 42 -1.83 13.73 -6.16
C SER A 42 -2.99 13.85 -7.15
N VAL A 43 -4.24 13.84 -6.66
CA VAL A 43 -5.44 14.04 -7.49
C VAL A 43 -5.43 15.43 -8.14
N TRP A 44 -5.09 16.48 -7.38
CA TRP A 44 -4.94 17.82 -7.91
C TRP A 44 -3.83 17.91 -8.96
N LEU A 45 -2.65 17.32 -8.69
CA LEU A 45 -1.55 17.29 -9.65
C LEU A 45 -1.93 16.53 -10.93
N MET A 46 -2.65 15.42 -10.83
CA MET A 46 -3.16 14.67 -11.98
C MET A 46 -4.09 15.54 -12.84
N TYR A 47 -5.03 16.27 -12.20
CA TYR A 47 -5.88 17.25 -12.90
C TYR A 47 -5.03 18.29 -13.65
N GLU A 48 -4.06 18.92 -12.97
CA GLU A 48 -3.24 19.98 -13.55
C GLU A 48 -2.30 19.48 -14.66
N ILE A 49 -1.74 18.27 -14.52
CA ILE A 49 -0.91 17.62 -15.54
C ILE A 49 -1.74 17.39 -16.81
N MET A 50 -2.92 16.77 -16.66
CA MET A 50 -3.76 16.40 -17.79
C MET A 50 -4.41 17.61 -18.47
N ARG A 51 -4.79 18.63 -17.70
CA ARG A 51 -5.28 19.92 -18.25
C ARG A 51 -4.24 20.63 -19.12
N ARG A 52 -2.94 20.44 -18.84
CA ARG A 52 -1.84 21.04 -19.61
C ARG A 52 -1.36 20.16 -20.76
N MET A 53 -1.87 18.94 -20.89
CA MET A 53 -1.48 18.06 -21.99
C MET A 53 -2.02 18.62 -23.32
N PRO A 54 -1.23 18.66 -24.40
CA PRO A 54 -1.72 19.10 -25.70
C PRO A 54 -2.67 18.05 -26.33
N HIS A 55 -3.72 18.49 -27.03
CA HIS A 55 -4.78 17.64 -27.57
C HIS A 55 -5.00 17.83 -29.10
N ASP A 56 -3.96 18.18 -29.86
CA ASP A 56 -4.09 18.49 -31.30
C ASP A 56 -4.38 17.23 -32.17
N ARG A 57 -5.57 17.09 -32.77
CA ARG A 57 -5.94 15.90 -33.57
C ARG A 57 -5.86 16.04 -35.08
N THR A 58 -6.05 17.22 -35.66
CA THR A 58 -6.00 17.42 -37.13
C THR A 58 -5.58 18.84 -37.52
N ALA A 59 -5.20 19.06 -38.79
CA ALA A 59 -4.99 20.40 -39.35
C ALA A 59 -6.30 21.22 -39.38
N GLU A 60 -7.44 20.56 -39.61
CA GLU A 60 -8.78 21.18 -39.62
C GLU A 60 -9.20 21.75 -38.25
N GLU A 61 -8.69 21.20 -37.14
CA GLU A 61 -8.94 21.71 -35.78
C GLU A 61 -8.21 23.02 -35.48
N VAL A 62 -7.01 23.19 -36.05
CA VAL A 62 -6.27 24.44 -35.98
C VAL A 62 -7.04 25.54 -36.73
N GLU A 63 -7.73 25.18 -37.80
CA GLU A 63 -8.59 26.09 -38.57
C GLU A 63 -9.95 26.35 -37.88
N SER A 64 -10.53 25.37 -37.19
CA SER A 64 -11.89 25.47 -36.62
C SER A 64 -11.98 26.27 -35.31
N ARG A 65 -10.87 26.80 -34.77
CA ARG A 65 -10.81 27.61 -33.53
C ARG A 65 -11.61 27.01 -32.35
N PHE A 66 -11.60 25.68 -32.20
CA PHE A 66 -12.35 25.03 -31.13
C PHE A 66 -11.79 25.46 -29.75
N PRO A 67 -12.63 25.84 -28.77
CA PRO A 67 -12.15 26.26 -27.46
C PRO A 67 -11.46 25.08 -26.76
N GLN A 68 -10.18 25.25 -26.43
CA GLN A 68 -9.35 24.20 -25.82
C GLN A 68 -9.65 24.00 -24.32
N GLU A 69 -10.22 25.01 -23.66
CA GLU A 69 -10.42 25.00 -22.21
C GLU A 69 -11.42 23.94 -21.71
N PRO A 70 -12.62 23.75 -22.32
CA PRO A 70 -13.52 22.68 -21.91
C PRO A 70 -12.92 21.28 -22.12
N LEU A 71 -12.17 21.11 -23.20
CA LEU A 71 -11.47 19.87 -23.54
C LEU A 71 -10.42 19.51 -22.48
N GLN A 72 -9.53 20.46 -22.18
CA GLN A 72 -8.48 20.32 -21.17
C GLN A 72 -9.07 20.08 -19.78
N THR A 73 -10.15 20.78 -19.45
CA THR A 73 -10.85 20.63 -18.17
C THR A 73 -11.49 19.25 -18.04
N MET A 74 -12.15 18.76 -19.10
CA MET A 74 -12.72 17.41 -19.14
C MET A 74 -11.63 16.36 -18.93
N SER A 75 -10.51 16.44 -19.65
CA SER A 75 -9.39 15.51 -19.50
C SER A 75 -8.81 15.52 -18.09
N GLY A 76 -8.65 16.70 -17.50
CA GLY A 76 -8.23 16.85 -16.10
C GLY A 76 -9.20 16.21 -15.12
N ILE A 77 -10.50 16.52 -15.23
CA ILE A 77 -11.54 16.01 -14.31
C ILE A 77 -11.60 14.49 -14.38
N VAL A 78 -11.65 13.92 -15.58
CA VAL A 78 -11.75 12.46 -15.73
C VAL A 78 -10.51 11.78 -15.15
N ALA A 79 -9.29 12.24 -15.47
CA ALA A 79 -8.09 11.66 -14.88
C ALA A 79 -8.07 11.75 -13.35
N ALA A 80 -8.47 12.90 -12.80
CA ALA A 80 -8.52 13.11 -11.36
C ALA A 80 -9.54 12.20 -10.67
N VAL A 81 -10.75 12.07 -11.22
CA VAL A 81 -11.81 11.19 -10.69
C VAL A 81 -11.39 9.72 -10.80
N VAL A 82 -10.87 9.30 -11.95
CA VAL A 82 -10.38 7.92 -12.16
C VAL A 82 -9.26 7.60 -11.17
N LEU A 83 -8.30 8.51 -10.97
CA LEU A 83 -7.24 8.31 -9.98
C LEU A 83 -7.82 8.25 -8.56
N ALA A 84 -8.61 9.25 -8.18
CA ALA A 84 -9.16 9.39 -6.84
C ALA A 84 -9.90 8.13 -6.39
N PHE A 85 -10.71 7.53 -7.27
CA PHE A 85 -11.60 6.44 -6.92
C PHE A 85 -11.20 5.07 -7.47
N CYS A 86 -10.00 4.91 -8.05
CA CYS A 86 -9.52 3.57 -8.34
C CYS A 86 -9.11 2.87 -7.03
N ALA A 87 -9.45 1.58 -6.90
CA ALA A 87 -9.27 0.85 -5.65
C ALA A 87 -7.86 0.92 -5.03
N PRO A 88 -6.74 0.69 -5.76
CA PRO A 88 -5.41 0.73 -5.14
C PRO A 88 -5.02 2.13 -4.66
N PHE A 89 -5.34 3.17 -5.42
CA PHE A 89 -5.03 4.54 -5.03
C PHE A 89 -5.88 5.00 -3.85
N TRP A 90 -7.18 4.65 -3.83
CA TRP A 90 -8.05 4.91 -2.70
C TRP A 90 -7.53 4.24 -1.42
N VAL A 91 -7.06 2.98 -1.52
CA VAL A 91 -6.49 2.25 -0.39
C VAL A 91 -5.28 2.96 0.20
N VAL A 92 -4.28 3.31 -0.63
CA VAL A 92 -3.05 3.96 -0.12
C VAL A 92 -3.29 5.40 0.34
N SER A 93 -4.30 6.08 -0.19
CA SER A 93 -4.64 7.45 0.19
C SER A 93 -5.50 7.54 1.45
N THR A 94 -6.20 6.47 1.84
CA THR A 94 -7.08 6.46 3.02
C THR A 94 -6.49 5.70 4.21
N ARG A 95 -5.31 5.11 4.05
CA ARG A 95 -4.61 4.31 5.06
C ARG A 95 -3.14 4.73 5.11
N ALA A 96 -2.53 4.64 6.29
CA ALA A 96 -1.11 4.88 6.49
C ALA A 96 -0.27 3.98 5.56
N HIS A 97 0.25 4.53 4.47
CA HIS A 97 0.95 3.77 3.44
C HIS A 97 1.92 4.67 2.68
N THR A 98 3.16 4.21 2.52
CA THR A 98 4.28 4.93 1.87
C THR A 98 3.96 5.33 0.43
N ALA A 99 3.36 4.41 -0.33
CA ALA A 99 2.97 4.64 -1.73
C ALA A 99 2.12 5.90 -2.00
N SER A 100 1.40 6.44 -1.02
CA SER A 100 0.69 7.73 -1.18
C SER A 100 1.66 8.89 -1.41
N LEU A 101 2.77 8.91 -0.66
CA LEU A 101 3.87 9.85 -0.81
C LEU A 101 4.64 9.61 -2.11
N ASP A 102 4.87 8.34 -2.49
CA ASP A 102 5.54 7.97 -3.73
C ASP A 102 4.80 8.51 -4.95
N VAL A 103 3.48 8.31 -5.01
CA VAL A 103 2.64 8.80 -6.12
C VAL A 103 2.60 10.33 -6.15
N PHE A 104 2.49 10.97 -4.98
CA PHE A 104 2.57 12.42 -4.89
C PHE A 104 3.90 12.94 -5.42
N GLY A 105 5.02 12.36 -4.98
CA GLY A 105 6.36 12.71 -5.44
C GLY A 105 6.51 12.53 -6.95
N LEU A 106 6.02 11.42 -7.49
CA LEU A 106 6.09 11.10 -8.92
C LEU A 106 5.30 12.11 -9.76
N LEU A 107 4.09 12.46 -9.34
CA LEU A 107 3.28 13.47 -10.02
C LEU A 107 3.87 14.87 -9.85
N LEU A 108 4.47 15.18 -8.71
CA LEU A 108 5.13 16.46 -8.47
C LEU A 108 6.31 16.67 -9.41
N VAL A 109 7.21 15.68 -9.53
CA VAL A 109 8.35 15.78 -10.46
C VAL A 109 7.87 15.85 -11.91
N THR A 110 6.81 15.13 -12.27
CA THR A 110 6.17 15.23 -13.59
C THR A 110 5.66 16.64 -13.85
N PHE A 111 4.95 17.22 -12.88
CA PHE A 111 4.41 18.56 -12.97
C PHE A 111 5.51 19.62 -13.11
N LEU A 112 6.60 19.52 -12.34
CA LEU A 112 7.75 20.42 -12.45
C LEU A 112 8.40 20.36 -13.84
N LEU A 113 8.48 19.16 -14.44
CA LEU A 113 8.99 19.01 -15.79
C LEU A 113 8.06 19.69 -16.80
N ILE A 114 6.74 19.59 -16.64
CA ILE A 114 5.77 20.32 -17.48
C ILE A 114 5.94 21.84 -17.32
N LEU A 115 6.13 22.34 -16.10
CA LEU A 115 6.42 23.76 -15.86
C LEU A 115 7.72 24.21 -16.53
N TYR A 116 8.76 23.37 -16.52
CA TYR A 116 9.99 23.62 -17.27
C TYR A 116 9.73 23.76 -18.78
N TYR A 117 8.94 22.86 -19.37
CA TYR A 117 8.58 22.92 -20.79
C TYR A 117 7.78 24.16 -21.15
N ARG A 118 6.87 24.60 -20.27
CA ARG A 118 6.00 25.75 -20.49
C ARG A 118 6.74 27.07 -20.30
N ASP A 119 7.29 27.27 -19.10
CA ASP A 119 7.85 28.57 -18.70
C ASP A 119 9.28 28.76 -19.21
N ARG A 120 9.92 27.66 -19.65
CA ARG A 120 11.34 27.63 -20.00
C ARG A 120 12.17 28.24 -18.89
N ARG A 121 11.91 27.96 -17.62
CA ARG A 121 12.74 28.43 -16.50
C ARG A 121 13.62 27.30 -15.99
N ILE A 122 14.95 27.46 -16.01
CA ILE A 122 15.87 26.38 -15.66
C ILE A 122 15.76 25.94 -14.19
N GLY A 123 15.31 26.83 -13.31
CA GLY A 123 15.05 26.50 -11.91
C GLY A 123 14.07 25.34 -11.74
N TRP A 124 13.07 25.21 -12.63
CA TRP A 124 12.16 24.06 -12.61
C TRP A 124 12.85 22.75 -12.93
N LEU A 125 13.84 22.76 -13.83
CA LEU A 125 14.65 21.58 -14.14
C LEU A 125 15.54 21.19 -12.96
N TYR A 126 16.11 22.16 -12.24
CA TYR A 126 16.92 21.90 -11.05
C TYR A 126 16.09 21.39 -9.88
N ALA A 127 14.91 21.97 -9.64
CA ALA A 127 13.96 21.48 -8.66
C ALA A 127 13.48 20.06 -8.99
N PHE A 128 13.17 19.80 -10.25
CA PHE A 128 12.88 18.46 -10.76
C PHE A 128 14.03 17.50 -10.45
N ALA A 129 15.27 17.83 -10.83
CA ALA A 129 16.42 16.94 -10.64
C ALA A 129 16.67 16.63 -9.16
N PHE A 130 16.59 17.64 -8.28
CA PHE A 130 16.72 17.45 -6.84
C PHE A 130 15.64 16.54 -6.26
N LEU A 131 14.37 16.82 -6.55
CA LEU A 131 13.26 16.01 -6.03
C LEU A 131 13.21 14.61 -6.66
N TYR A 132 13.72 14.43 -7.88
CA TYR A 132 13.87 13.11 -8.49
C TYR A 132 14.94 12.28 -7.75
N GLY A 133 16.07 12.90 -7.39
CA GLY A 133 17.10 12.27 -6.57
C GLY A 133 16.56 11.88 -5.19
N LEU A 134 15.80 12.79 -4.56
CA LEU A 134 15.11 12.53 -3.29
C LEU A 134 14.12 11.36 -3.43
N GLY A 135 13.25 11.37 -4.45
CA GLY A 135 12.29 10.29 -4.72
C GLY A 135 12.95 8.95 -5.02
N THR A 136 14.17 8.95 -5.58
CA THR A 136 14.96 7.73 -5.78
C THR A 136 15.40 7.09 -4.46
N THR A 137 15.52 7.87 -3.38
CA THR A 137 15.77 7.34 -2.04
C THR A 137 14.51 6.80 -1.36
N GLU A 138 13.35 7.25 -1.82
CA GLU A 138 12.05 6.89 -1.25
C GLU A 138 11.50 5.61 -1.88
N SER A 139 11.51 5.47 -3.21
CA SER A 139 10.78 4.42 -3.90
C SER A 139 11.48 3.92 -5.16
N ALA A 140 11.48 2.59 -5.34
CA ALA A 140 12.00 1.90 -6.52
C ALA A 140 11.34 2.36 -7.83
N THR A 141 10.12 2.89 -7.76
CA THR A 141 9.40 3.42 -8.93
C THR A 141 10.18 4.54 -9.64
N PHE A 142 10.92 5.38 -8.89
CA PHE A 142 11.76 6.42 -9.48
C PHE A 142 12.95 5.82 -10.24
N VAL A 143 13.53 4.73 -9.75
CA VAL A 143 14.61 4.04 -10.47
C VAL A 143 14.07 3.45 -11.78
N ALA A 144 12.91 2.78 -11.73
CA ALA A 144 12.29 2.17 -12.91
C ALA A 144 11.95 3.21 -14.00
N LEU A 145 11.43 4.38 -13.62
CA LEU A 145 11.04 5.43 -14.55
C LEU A 145 12.20 6.38 -14.91
N GLY A 146 13.37 6.22 -14.29
CA GLY A 146 14.57 7.03 -14.50
C GLY A 146 14.91 7.26 -15.96
N PRO A 147 15.02 6.21 -16.79
CA PRO A 147 15.33 6.36 -18.21
C PRO A 147 14.32 7.22 -18.98
N VAL A 148 13.02 7.09 -18.68
CA VAL A 148 11.96 7.85 -19.34
C VAL A 148 12.06 9.32 -18.98
N PHE A 149 12.17 9.64 -17.69
CA PHE A 149 12.30 11.02 -17.23
C PHE A 149 13.59 11.69 -17.71
N ALA A 150 14.71 10.96 -17.72
CA ALA A 150 15.97 11.45 -18.24
C ALA A 150 15.86 11.78 -19.74
N ALA A 151 15.26 10.89 -20.54
CA ALA A 151 15.03 11.13 -21.97
C ALA A 151 14.15 12.36 -22.20
N VAL A 152 13.05 12.51 -21.45
CA VAL A 152 12.15 13.67 -21.56
C VAL A 152 12.85 14.96 -21.12
N ALA A 153 13.65 14.94 -20.06
CA ALA A 153 14.42 16.11 -19.61
C ALA A 153 15.46 16.53 -20.64
N VAL A 154 16.24 15.59 -21.16
CA VAL A 154 17.26 15.82 -22.21
C VAL A 154 16.62 16.36 -23.48
N PHE A 155 15.53 15.75 -23.95
CA PHE A 155 14.77 16.24 -25.11
C PHE A 155 14.26 17.66 -24.90
N GLY A 156 13.80 17.98 -23.68
CA GLY A 156 13.32 19.32 -23.33
C GLY A 156 14.42 20.36 -23.31
N MET A 157 15.62 19.99 -22.84
CA MET A 157 16.82 20.82 -22.92
C MET A 157 17.26 21.07 -24.36
N TRP A 158 17.31 20.02 -25.18
CA TRP A 158 17.66 20.11 -26.59
C TRP A 158 16.70 21.02 -27.36
N ARG A 159 15.40 20.75 -27.28
CA ARG A 159 14.36 21.56 -27.94
C ARG A 159 14.27 22.99 -27.39
N GLY A 160 14.75 23.21 -26.16
CA GLY A 160 14.81 24.54 -25.54
C GLY A 160 16.08 25.33 -25.84
N GLY A 161 17.03 24.80 -26.62
CA GLY A 161 18.32 25.45 -26.87
C GLY A 161 19.21 25.54 -25.62
N ARG A 162 18.98 24.68 -24.62
CA ARG A 162 19.69 24.68 -23.31
C ARG A 162 20.52 23.43 -23.07
N PHE A 163 20.75 22.67 -24.13
CA PHE A 163 21.62 21.51 -24.08
C PHE A 163 23.08 21.96 -24.08
N ALA A 164 23.53 22.37 -22.90
CA ALA A 164 24.88 22.88 -22.65
C ALA A 164 25.44 22.25 -21.36
N ALA A 165 26.78 22.22 -21.25
CA ALA A 165 27.47 21.57 -20.14
C ALA A 165 27.01 22.11 -18.76
N ARG A 166 26.90 23.43 -18.60
CA ARG A 166 26.55 24.05 -17.31
C ARG A 166 25.17 23.60 -16.77
N PRO A 167 24.06 23.70 -17.53
CA PRO A 167 22.78 23.17 -17.09
C PRO A 167 22.78 21.68 -16.77
N ILE A 168 23.50 20.87 -17.54
CA ILE A 168 23.61 19.42 -17.32
C ILE A 168 24.34 19.15 -15.99
N VAL A 169 25.50 19.77 -15.78
CA VAL A 169 26.31 19.59 -14.58
C VAL A 169 25.55 20.07 -13.34
N LEU A 170 24.92 21.24 -13.38
CA LEU A 170 24.13 21.74 -12.25
C LEU A 170 22.90 20.86 -11.97
N GLY A 171 22.23 20.35 -13.02
CA GLY A 171 21.15 19.38 -12.87
C GLY A 171 21.62 18.10 -12.20
N LEU A 172 22.78 17.57 -12.60
CA LEU A 172 23.39 16.40 -11.99
C LEU A 172 23.76 16.66 -10.52
N VAL A 173 24.33 17.83 -10.20
CA VAL A 173 24.63 18.21 -8.81
C VAL A 173 23.35 18.26 -7.96
N CYS A 174 22.26 18.85 -8.48
CA CYS A 174 20.97 18.84 -7.80
C CYS A 174 20.44 17.43 -7.57
N TYR A 175 20.51 16.55 -8.57
CA TYR A 175 20.13 15.15 -8.44
C TYR A 175 20.97 14.40 -7.39
N LEU A 176 22.29 14.57 -7.42
CA LEU A 176 23.20 13.98 -6.43
C LEU A 176 22.94 14.54 -5.02
N ALA A 177 22.57 15.81 -4.90
CA ALA A 177 22.16 16.39 -3.62
C ALA A 177 20.88 15.72 -3.07
N GLY A 178 19.91 15.40 -3.93
CA GLY A 178 18.74 14.61 -3.53
C GLY A 178 19.11 13.18 -3.12
N LEU A 179 19.98 12.52 -3.88
CA LEU A 179 20.49 11.17 -3.56
C LEU A 179 21.34 11.12 -2.29
N SER A 180 21.86 12.26 -1.83
CA SER A 180 22.68 12.32 -0.62
C SER A 180 21.95 11.77 0.62
N LEU A 181 20.61 11.74 0.59
CA LEU A 181 19.80 11.12 1.65
C LEU A 181 20.02 9.62 1.83
N TYR A 182 20.47 8.88 0.81
CA TYR A 182 20.91 7.49 1.03
C TYR A 182 22.05 7.42 2.06
N PHE A 183 22.96 8.38 2.00
CA PHE A 183 24.10 8.43 2.90
C PHE A 183 23.66 8.79 4.32
N LEU A 184 22.73 9.73 4.45
CA LEU A 184 22.12 10.06 5.74
C LEU A 184 21.36 8.85 6.33
N ALA A 185 20.55 8.17 5.51
CA ALA A 185 19.81 6.98 5.91
C ALA A 185 20.74 5.87 6.43
N ALA A 186 21.82 5.57 5.70
CA ALA A 186 22.78 4.56 6.12
C ALA A 186 23.54 4.95 7.39
N TRP A 187 23.75 6.25 7.59
CA TRP A 187 24.38 6.77 8.80
C TRP A 187 23.47 6.59 10.01
N GLU A 188 22.20 6.97 9.90
CA GLU A 188 21.23 6.77 10.97
C GLU A 188 20.99 5.30 11.28
N TYR A 189 20.91 4.44 10.25
CA TYR A 189 20.80 3.00 10.46
C TYR A 189 22.00 2.46 11.23
N ARG A 190 23.22 2.94 10.94
CA ARG A 190 24.42 2.57 11.68
C ARG A 190 24.36 2.97 13.16
N LEU A 191 23.70 4.07 13.50
CA LEU A 191 23.50 4.48 14.88
C LEU A 191 22.41 3.67 15.59
N SER A 192 21.60 2.92 14.85
CA SER A 192 20.56 2.07 15.43
C SER A 192 21.14 0.74 15.95
N PRO A 193 20.57 0.17 17.03
CA PRO A 193 20.95 -1.17 17.52
C PRO A 193 20.83 -2.27 16.46
N ALA A 194 19.94 -2.08 15.47
CA ALA A 194 19.75 -3.01 14.36
C ALA A 194 21.02 -3.20 13.51
N TYR A 195 21.95 -2.25 13.52
CA TYR A 195 23.26 -2.39 12.87
C TYR A 195 24.06 -3.58 13.44
N GLU A 196 24.11 -3.68 14.78
CA GLU A 196 24.81 -4.76 15.48
C GLU A 196 24.03 -6.07 15.35
N TRP A 197 22.71 -6.04 15.46
CA TRP A 197 21.88 -7.24 15.31
C TRP A 197 22.02 -7.87 13.93
N ARG A 198 22.16 -7.06 12.88
CA ARG A 198 22.39 -7.55 11.51
C ARG A 198 23.85 -7.82 11.17
N GLU A 199 24.77 -7.65 12.12
CA GLU A 199 26.21 -7.84 11.93
C GLU A 199 26.76 -7.07 10.72
N PHE A 200 26.30 -5.83 10.55
CA PHE A 200 26.92 -4.98 9.56
C PHE A 200 28.35 -4.64 9.99
N SER A 201 29.30 -4.94 9.12
CA SER A 201 30.73 -4.68 9.30
C SER A 201 31.11 -3.25 8.96
N SER A 202 30.36 -2.59 8.08
CA SER A 202 30.65 -1.24 7.63
C SER A 202 29.41 -0.46 7.20
N TYR A 203 29.57 0.86 7.21
CA TYR A 203 28.60 1.80 6.65
C TYR A 203 28.24 1.50 5.18
N PHE A 204 29.23 1.13 4.35
CA PHE A 204 28.97 0.80 2.95
C PHE A 204 28.18 -0.50 2.78
N GLN A 205 28.29 -1.43 3.72
CA GLN A 205 27.44 -2.63 3.72
C GLN A 205 25.97 -2.26 3.93
N VAL A 206 25.67 -1.28 4.78
CA VAL A 206 24.30 -0.77 4.95
C VAL A 206 23.78 -0.18 3.64
N LEU A 207 24.55 0.71 3.00
CA LEU A 207 24.20 1.27 1.69
C LEU A 207 23.96 0.20 0.63
N TRP A 208 24.82 -0.81 0.57
CA TRP A 208 24.64 -1.95 -0.34
C TRP A 208 23.32 -2.68 -0.08
N PHE A 209 22.96 -2.91 1.19
CA PHE A 209 21.69 -3.54 1.54
C PHE A 209 20.49 -2.66 1.18
N MET A 210 20.58 -1.33 1.32
CA MET A 210 19.54 -0.39 0.87
C MET A 210 19.32 -0.49 -0.65
N TRP A 211 20.40 -0.46 -1.45
CA TRP A 211 20.29 -0.64 -2.90
C TRP A 211 19.82 -2.03 -3.30
N ARG A 212 20.22 -3.06 -2.56
CA ARG A 212 19.74 -4.43 -2.77
C ARG A 212 18.25 -4.54 -2.51
N GLU A 213 17.72 -3.82 -1.52
CA GLU A 213 16.29 -3.77 -1.24
C GLU A 213 15.53 -3.09 -2.38
N GLN A 214 15.99 -1.94 -2.85
CA GLN A 214 15.47 -1.28 -4.05
C GLN A 214 15.50 -2.19 -5.28
N TYR A 215 16.59 -2.94 -5.48
CA TYR A 215 16.68 -3.93 -6.56
C TYR A 215 15.66 -5.07 -6.38
N ARG A 216 15.43 -5.54 -5.16
CA ARG A 216 14.42 -6.57 -4.87
C ARG A 216 13.02 -6.04 -5.10
N GLU A 217 12.72 -4.82 -4.67
CA GLU A 217 11.45 -4.15 -4.97
C GLU A 217 11.23 -4.02 -6.48
N LEU A 218 12.26 -3.66 -7.26
CA LEU A 218 12.15 -3.66 -8.73
C LEU A 218 11.92 -5.05 -9.32
N ARG A 219 12.69 -6.04 -8.87
CA ARG A 219 12.67 -7.41 -9.41
C ARG A 219 11.37 -8.14 -9.07
N TYR A 220 10.83 -7.91 -7.88
CA TYR A 220 9.65 -8.61 -7.35
C TYR A 220 8.39 -7.74 -7.29
N GLY A 221 8.50 -6.43 -7.57
CA GLY A 221 7.37 -5.51 -7.66
C GLY A 221 6.56 -5.69 -8.95
N VAL A 222 7.15 -6.31 -9.98
CA VAL A 222 6.42 -6.81 -11.13
C VAL A 222 5.95 -8.24 -10.81
N PRO A 223 4.64 -8.53 -10.88
CA PRO A 223 4.12 -9.84 -10.53
C PRO A 223 4.68 -10.91 -11.49
N GLN A 224 5.16 -12.05 -10.96
CA GLN A 224 5.69 -13.12 -11.81
C GLN A 224 4.62 -13.68 -12.75
N VAL A 225 3.37 -13.71 -12.30
CA VAL A 225 2.20 -14.12 -13.08
C VAL A 225 1.35 -12.88 -13.38
N GLY A 226 0.98 -12.68 -14.64
CA GLY A 226 0.09 -11.58 -15.03
C GLY A 226 0.81 -10.26 -15.36
N TRP A 227 2.14 -10.17 -15.31
CA TRP A 227 2.85 -8.93 -15.72
C TRP A 227 2.54 -8.50 -17.15
N LEU A 228 2.40 -9.45 -18.09
CA LEU A 228 2.07 -9.14 -19.48
C LEU A 228 0.67 -8.53 -19.56
N LEU A 229 -0.24 -9.01 -18.72
CA LEU A 229 -1.58 -8.45 -18.63
C LEU A 229 -1.54 -7.02 -18.06
N VAL A 230 -0.81 -6.78 -16.97
CA VAL A 230 -0.60 -5.44 -16.43
C VAL A 230 -0.04 -4.51 -17.52
N PHE A 231 0.98 -4.96 -18.24
CA PHE A 231 1.58 -4.20 -19.32
C PHE A 231 0.56 -3.88 -20.44
N VAL A 232 -0.13 -4.88 -20.98
CA VAL A 232 -1.11 -4.71 -22.07
C VAL A 232 -2.32 -3.88 -21.66
N VAL A 233 -2.76 -3.99 -20.41
CA VAL A 233 -3.98 -3.34 -19.92
C VAL A 233 -3.72 -1.90 -19.44
N THR A 234 -2.50 -1.57 -18.99
CA THR A 234 -2.21 -0.26 -18.38
C THR A 234 -1.09 0.51 -19.06
N VAL A 235 0.10 -0.09 -19.19
CA VAL A 235 1.32 0.58 -19.67
C VAL A 235 1.29 0.78 -21.18
N LEU A 236 0.88 -0.23 -21.95
CA LEU A 236 0.82 -0.16 -23.41
C LEU A 236 -0.19 0.90 -23.89
N PRO A 237 -1.44 0.98 -23.37
CA PRO A 237 -2.36 2.09 -23.64
C PRO A 237 -1.75 3.46 -23.36
N TRP A 238 -1.03 3.58 -22.25
CA TRP A 238 -0.34 4.82 -21.91
C TRP A 238 0.73 5.18 -22.94
N LEU A 239 1.59 4.22 -23.31
CA LEU A 239 2.61 4.42 -24.35
C LEU A 239 1.97 4.81 -25.68
N ILE A 240 0.88 4.16 -26.07
CA ILE A 240 0.11 4.49 -27.28
C ILE A 240 -0.37 5.94 -27.21
N VAL A 241 -0.99 6.38 -26.12
CA VAL A 241 -1.49 7.75 -25.98
C VAL A 241 -0.37 8.80 -25.97
N VAL A 242 0.77 8.48 -25.36
CA VAL A 242 1.92 9.41 -25.27
C VAL A 242 2.67 9.52 -26.60
N VAL A 243 2.87 8.39 -27.31
CA VAL A 243 3.69 8.31 -28.52
C VAL A 243 2.88 8.54 -29.80
N SER A 244 1.60 8.16 -29.81
CA SER A 244 0.79 8.21 -31.03
C SER A 244 0.73 9.64 -31.58
N PRO A 245 1.03 9.83 -32.89
CA PRO A 245 0.92 11.13 -33.52
C PRO A 245 -0.49 11.64 -33.32
N LYS A 246 -0.62 12.75 -32.59
CA LYS A 246 -1.93 13.29 -32.29
C LYS A 246 -2.63 13.74 -33.58
N ARG A 247 -1.86 14.15 -34.61
CA ARG A 247 -2.36 14.60 -35.92
C ARG A 247 -2.53 13.46 -36.93
N ALA A 248 -3.76 13.20 -37.37
CA ALA A 248 -4.04 12.32 -38.51
C ALA A 248 -4.05 13.10 -39.83
N MET A 249 -3.25 12.68 -40.82
CA MET A 249 -3.13 13.38 -42.11
C MET A 249 -4.00 12.78 -43.24
N THR A 250 -4.60 11.60 -43.04
CA THR A 250 -5.43 10.92 -44.05
C THR A 250 -6.73 10.38 -43.45
N ARG A 251 -7.77 10.24 -44.28
CA ARG A 251 -9.07 9.71 -43.85
C ARG A 251 -9.01 8.28 -43.30
N SER A 252 -8.14 7.44 -43.86
CA SER A 252 -7.88 6.08 -43.34
C SER A 252 -7.19 6.11 -41.98
N ALA A 253 -6.25 7.05 -41.76
CA ALA A 253 -5.62 7.25 -40.46
C ALA A 253 -6.61 7.74 -39.39
N VAL A 254 -7.60 8.56 -39.76
CA VAL A 254 -8.68 8.99 -38.83
C VAL A 254 -9.53 7.80 -38.38
N TRP A 255 -9.91 6.90 -39.29
CA TRP A 255 -10.70 5.72 -38.94
C TRP A 255 -9.92 4.74 -38.04
N GLY A 256 -8.67 4.45 -38.39
CA GLY A 256 -7.80 3.61 -37.56
C GLY A 256 -7.56 4.20 -36.17
N SER A 257 -7.38 5.53 -36.08
CA SER A 257 -7.26 6.23 -34.79
C SER A 257 -8.53 6.08 -33.95
N ASN A 258 -9.72 6.32 -34.52
CA ASN A 258 -10.99 6.15 -33.81
C ASN A 258 -11.20 4.71 -33.30
N PHE A 259 -10.89 3.71 -34.12
CA PHE A 259 -10.98 2.31 -33.73
C PHE A 259 -10.06 2.00 -32.54
N LEU A 260 -8.80 2.43 -32.61
CA LEU A 260 -7.82 2.26 -31.53
C LEU A 260 -8.30 2.92 -30.24
N HIS A 261 -8.73 4.18 -30.28
CA HIS A 261 -9.25 4.89 -29.10
C HIS A 261 -10.54 4.25 -28.56
N GLY A 262 -11.33 3.59 -29.42
CA GLY A 262 -12.51 2.82 -29.02
C GLY A 262 -12.13 1.57 -28.23
N LEU A 263 -11.12 0.84 -28.71
CA LEU A 263 -10.57 -0.33 -28.02
C LEU A 263 -9.97 0.06 -26.66
N LEU A 264 -9.22 1.16 -26.60
CA LEU A 264 -8.69 1.68 -25.34
C LEU A 264 -9.81 2.14 -24.40
N GLY A 265 -10.88 2.73 -24.92
CA GLY A 265 -12.07 3.09 -24.14
C GLY A 265 -12.72 1.87 -23.49
N LEU A 266 -12.92 0.78 -24.26
CA LEU A 266 -13.43 -0.49 -23.72
C LEU A 266 -12.51 -1.03 -22.63
N LEU A 267 -11.20 -1.06 -22.89
CA LEU A 267 -10.21 -1.49 -21.91
C LEU A 267 -10.26 -0.66 -20.62
N GLY A 268 -10.49 0.65 -20.72
CA GLY A 268 -10.62 1.55 -19.59
C GLY A 268 -11.85 1.23 -18.73
N LEU A 269 -12.97 0.88 -19.37
CA LEU A 269 -14.16 0.40 -18.66
C LEU A 269 -13.86 -0.91 -17.91
N LEU A 270 -13.17 -1.86 -18.53
CA LEU A 270 -12.81 -3.12 -17.87
C LEU A 270 -11.94 -2.89 -16.62
N VAL A 271 -11.01 -1.93 -16.69
CA VAL A 271 -10.18 -1.53 -15.53
C VAL A 271 -11.00 -0.81 -14.45
N LEU A 272 -11.83 0.16 -14.83
CA LEU A 272 -12.65 0.94 -13.88
C LEU A 272 -13.61 0.08 -13.07
N PHE A 273 -14.20 -0.93 -13.72
CA PHE A 273 -15.16 -1.84 -13.09
C PHE A 273 -14.51 -3.06 -12.43
N ASN A 274 -13.17 -3.11 -12.37
CA ASN A 274 -12.41 -4.24 -11.80
C ASN A 274 -12.87 -5.60 -12.37
N VAL A 275 -13.08 -5.67 -13.69
CA VAL A 275 -13.35 -6.94 -14.38
C VAL A 275 -12.11 -7.84 -14.21
N PRO A 276 -12.19 -9.19 -14.17
CA PRO A 276 -11.06 -10.05 -13.84
C PRO A 276 -9.77 -9.87 -14.66
N ILE A 277 -9.84 -9.25 -15.84
CA ILE A 277 -8.69 -8.87 -16.66
C ILE A 277 -7.92 -7.65 -16.13
N ALA A 278 -8.53 -6.88 -15.23
CA ALA A 278 -7.91 -5.74 -14.59
C ALA A 278 -6.85 -6.20 -13.56
N PRO A 279 -5.79 -5.42 -13.33
CA PRO A 279 -4.75 -5.77 -12.37
C PRO A 279 -5.25 -6.01 -10.92
N TRP A 280 -6.31 -5.31 -10.50
CA TRP A 280 -6.74 -5.28 -9.10
C TRP A 280 -7.33 -6.60 -8.61
N PRO A 281 -8.33 -7.21 -9.29
CA PRO A 281 -8.83 -8.53 -8.92
C PRO A 281 -7.76 -9.63 -8.86
N MET A 282 -6.67 -9.50 -9.62
CA MET A 282 -5.61 -10.51 -9.66
C MET A 282 -4.61 -10.39 -8.52
N MET A 283 -4.26 -9.16 -8.12
CA MET A 283 -3.18 -8.91 -7.16
C MET A 283 -3.66 -8.44 -5.78
N GLY A 284 -4.81 -7.76 -5.71
CA GLY A 284 -5.33 -7.21 -4.46
C GLY A 284 -4.30 -6.36 -3.72
N LEU A 285 -4.04 -6.71 -2.45
CA LEU A 285 -3.06 -6.02 -1.59
C LEU A 285 -1.63 -6.57 -1.70
N GLN A 286 -1.42 -7.68 -2.41
CA GLN A 286 -0.12 -8.37 -2.45
C GLN A 286 0.19 -8.90 -3.87
N PRO A 287 0.95 -8.15 -4.70
CA PRO A 287 1.52 -6.81 -4.45
C PRO A 287 0.52 -5.66 -4.70
N LEU A 288 0.55 -4.64 -3.85
CA LEU A 288 -0.23 -3.41 -4.06
C LEU A 288 0.48 -2.47 -5.05
N ILE A 289 0.14 -2.57 -6.34
CA ILE A 289 0.74 -1.75 -7.40
C ILE A 289 -0.14 -0.56 -7.79
N VAL A 290 0.29 0.66 -7.43
CA VAL A 290 -0.48 1.89 -7.67
C VAL A 290 -0.11 2.56 -9.00
N THR A 291 1.17 2.54 -9.39
CA THR A 291 1.69 3.20 -10.59
C THR A 291 0.93 2.84 -11.88
N PRO A 292 0.57 1.57 -12.16
CA PRO A 292 -0.25 1.23 -13.33
C PRO A 292 -1.57 1.99 -13.39
N TYR A 293 -2.20 2.25 -12.25
CA TYR A 293 -3.47 2.99 -12.18
C TYR A 293 -3.29 4.50 -12.31
N VAL A 294 -2.13 5.04 -11.92
CA VAL A 294 -1.73 6.42 -12.24
C VAL A 294 -1.62 6.59 -13.76
N LEU A 295 -0.96 5.64 -14.44
CA LEU A 295 -0.89 5.62 -15.90
C LEU A 295 -2.28 5.48 -16.53
N THR A 296 -3.13 4.58 -15.99
CA THR A 296 -4.51 4.41 -16.42
C THR A 296 -5.33 5.69 -16.32
N ALA A 297 -5.30 6.36 -15.17
CA ALA A 297 -5.97 7.64 -14.98
C ALA A 297 -5.54 8.67 -16.05
N SER A 298 -4.24 8.76 -16.35
CA SER A 298 -3.73 9.70 -17.33
C SER A 298 -4.24 9.43 -18.76
N TRP A 299 -4.17 8.19 -19.24
CA TRP A 299 -4.63 7.90 -20.61
C TRP A 299 -6.16 7.91 -20.72
N MET A 300 -6.90 7.56 -19.65
CA MET A 300 -8.36 7.69 -19.63
C MET A 300 -8.80 9.15 -19.65
N GLY A 301 -8.11 10.04 -18.94
CA GLY A 301 -8.34 11.49 -19.04
C GLY A 301 -8.08 12.01 -20.46
N TYR A 302 -6.99 11.59 -21.09
CA TYR A 302 -6.73 11.94 -22.49
C TYR A 302 -7.85 11.43 -23.42
N LEU A 303 -8.27 10.16 -23.28
CA LEU A 303 -9.37 9.59 -24.08
C LEU A 303 -10.66 10.36 -23.88
N ALA A 304 -10.94 10.83 -22.65
CA ALA A 304 -12.13 11.60 -22.40
C ALA A 304 -12.17 12.91 -23.20
N GLY A 305 -11.03 13.59 -23.25
CA GLY A 305 -10.86 14.75 -24.11
C GLY A 305 -10.98 14.40 -25.59
N TYR A 306 -10.33 13.31 -26.03
CA TYR A 306 -10.41 12.83 -27.40
C TYR A 306 -11.87 12.63 -27.86
N TRP A 307 -12.68 11.93 -27.07
CA TRP A 307 -14.07 11.67 -27.40
C TRP A 307 -14.94 12.92 -27.31
N TYR A 308 -14.68 13.80 -26.33
CA TYR A 308 -15.33 15.10 -26.27
C TYR A 308 -15.12 15.91 -27.56
N LEU A 309 -13.86 15.99 -28.03
CA LEU A 309 -13.54 16.69 -29.28
C LEU A 309 -14.19 16.01 -30.49
N PHE A 310 -14.18 14.67 -30.54
CA PHE A 310 -14.79 13.91 -31.64
C PHE A 310 -16.29 14.22 -31.82
N PHE A 311 -17.02 14.34 -30.72
CA PHE A 311 -18.46 14.60 -30.77
C PHE A 311 -18.81 16.08 -30.86
N ALA A 312 -17.99 16.97 -30.29
CA ALA A 312 -18.26 18.41 -30.25
C ALA A 312 -17.87 19.14 -31.54
N GLN A 313 -16.87 18.66 -32.27
CA GLN A 313 -16.43 19.31 -33.51
C GLN A 313 -17.35 18.93 -34.68
N ARG A 314 -17.77 19.94 -35.45
CA ARG A 314 -18.55 19.78 -36.67
C ARG A 314 -17.75 20.26 -37.88
N SER A 315 -17.60 19.41 -38.89
CA SER A 315 -17.09 19.84 -40.20
C SER A 315 -18.22 20.37 -41.08
N ARG A 316 -17.93 21.39 -41.89
CA ARG A 316 -18.87 21.90 -42.91
C ARG A 316 -19.10 20.92 -44.07
N PHE A 317 -18.20 19.95 -44.23
CA PHE A 317 -18.22 18.97 -45.34
C PHE A 317 -18.63 17.57 -44.87
N GLU A 318 -19.23 17.44 -43.69
CA GLU A 318 -19.63 16.14 -43.13
C GLU A 318 -20.88 15.56 -43.77
N ALA A 319 -20.87 14.25 -44.00
CA ALA A 319 -22.05 13.51 -44.43
C ALA A 319 -23.16 13.58 -43.37
N LYS A 320 -24.42 13.69 -43.80
CA LYS A 320 -25.59 13.85 -42.91
C LYS A 320 -25.66 12.78 -41.81
N SER A 321 -25.34 11.52 -42.13
CA SER A 321 -25.32 10.42 -41.15
C SER A 321 -24.27 10.61 -40.06
N THR A 322 -23.09 11.14 -40.40
CA THR A 322 -22.01 11.42 -39.45
C THR A 322 -22.35 12.62 -38.57
N ALA A 323 -22.96 13.66 -39.15
CA ALA A 323 -23.44 14.82 -38.40
C ALA A 323 -24.51 14.43 -37.36
N THR A 324 -25.50 13.60 -37.73
CA THR A 324 -26.50 13.10 -36.78
C THR A 324 -25.88 12.27 -35.66
N MET A 325 -24.92 11.37 -35.98
CA MET A 325 -24.21 10.57 -34.98
C MET A 325 -23.45 11.45 -33.98
N ARG A 326 -22.75 12.49 -34.48
CA ARG A 326 -22.02 13.44 -33.61
C ARG A 326 -22.95 14.27 -32.75
N ASP A 327 -24.10 14.70 -33.27
CA ASP A 327 -25.09 15.44 -32.51
C ASP A 327 -25.70 14.64 -31.37
N VAL A 328 -26.03 13.37 -31.62
CA VAL A 328 -26.47 12.44 -30.58
C VAL A 328 -25.33 12.21 -29.58
N GLY A 329 -24.12 11.96 -30.07
CA GLY A 329 -22.93 11.75 -29.25
C GLY A 329 -22.63 12.94 -28.34
N HIS A 330 -22.69 14.17 -28.84
CA HIS A 330 -22.43 15.39 -28.07
C HIS A 330 -23.40 15.53 -26.89
N ARG A 331 -24.67 15.18 -27.09
CA ARG A 331 -25.71 15.25 -26.05
C ARG A 331 -25.58 14.13 -25.01
N LEU A 332 -25.18 12.93 -25.44
CA LEU A 332 -25.14 11.74 -24.58
C LEU A 332 -23.78 11.49 -23.92
N TYR A 333 -22.69 11.96 -24.52
CA TYR A 333 -21.33 11.62 -24.08
C TYR A 333 -21.04 12.05 -22.65
N VAL A 334 -21.30 13.33 -22.32
CA VAL A 334 -21.04 13.85 -20.98
C VAL A 334 -21.93 13.16 -19.92
N PRO A 335 -23.27 13.02 -20.12
CA PRO A 335 -24.10 12.24 -19.21
C PRO A 335 -23.66 10.79 -19.04
N ALA A 336 -23.32 10.09 -20.14
CA ALA A 336 -22.89 8.70 -20.09
C ALA A 336 -21.56 8.55 -19.35
N LEU A 337 -20.60 9.45 -19.58
CA LEU A 337 -19.33 9.48 -18.86
C LEU A 337 -19.55 9.74 -17.37
N ALA A 338 -20.42 10.68 -17.01
CA ALA A 338 -20.80 10.92 -15.62
C ALA A 338 -21.41 9.66 -14.95
N VAL A 339 -22.32 8.96 -15.62
CA VAL A 339 -22.90 7.70 -15.11
C VAL A 339 -21.81 6.63 -14.90
N VAL A 340 -20.90 6.46 -15.87
CA VAL A 340 -19.79 5.50 -15.77
C VAL A 340 -18.88 5.83 -14.58
N LEU A 341 -18.50 7.10 -14.42
CA LEU A 341 -17.62 7.55 -13.33
C LEU A 341 -18.31 7.42 -11.96
N LEU A 342 -19.59 7.80 -11.85
CA LEU A 342 -20.34 7.67 -10.61
C LEU A 342 -20.52 6.19 -10.21
N THR A 343 -20.90 5.35 -11.17
CA THR A 343 -21.12 3.92 -10.91
C THR A 343 -19.82 3.23 -10.51
N SER A 344 -18.73 3.44 -11.27
CA SER A 344 -17.41 2.89 -10.92
C SER A 344 -16.92 3.40 -9.57
N THR A 345 -17.12 4.68 -9.26
CA THR A 345 -16.77 5.26 -7.94
C THR A 345 -17.51 4.56 -6.80
N VAL A 346 -18.84 4.43 -6.89
CA VAL A 346 -19.64 3.77 -5.84
C VAL A 346 -19.19 2.33 -5.63
N LEU A 347 -18.91 1.60 -6.71
CA LEU A 347 -18.44 0.21 -6.64
C LEU A 347 -17.05 0.10 -6.00
N ASN A 348 -16.10 0.96 -6.40
CA ASN A 348 -14.73 0.94 -5.86
C ASN A 348 -14.69 1.37 -4.38
N VAL A 349 -15.46 2.38 -3.98
CA VAL A 349 -15.55 2.82 -2.58
C VAL A 349 -16.18 1.74 -1.70
N ARG A 350 -17.20 1.03 -2.18
CA ARG A 350 -17.77 -0.12 -1.46
C ARG A 350 -16.79 -1.28 -1.34
N LEU A 351 -16.04 -1.58 -2.40
CA LEU A 351 -15.02 -2.63 -2.41
C LEU A 351 -13.88 -2.36 -1.42
N THR A 352 -13.55 -1.09 -1.19
CA THR A 352 -12.40 -0.65 -0.38
C THR A 352 -12.78 -0.01 0.96
N GLY A 353 -14.07 -0.02 1.30
CA GLY A 353 -14.66 0.71 2.41
C GLY A 353 -14.18 0.27 3.80
N GLN A 354 -14.47 1.11 4.81
CA GLN A 354 -13.96 0.97 6.19
C GLN A 354 -14.46 -0.29 6.92
N GLY A 355 -15.64 -0.81 6.57
CA GLY A 355 -16.24 -1.96 7.23
C GLY A 355 -15.46 -3.28 7.07
N SER A 356 -14.56 -3.37 6.10
CA SER A 356 -13.82 -4.61 5.81
C SER A 356 -12.78 -4.97 6.86
N GLY A 357 -12.20 -3.98 7.56
CA GLY A 357 -11.19 -4.21 8.60
C GLY A 357 -11.71 -4.18 10.05
N GLN A 358 -13.00 -3.90 10.25
CA GLN A 358 -13.55 -3.64 11.59
C GLN A 358 -13.49 -4.87 12.51
N ALA A 359 -13.86 -6.04 12.00
CA ALA A 359 -13.83 -7.29 12.78
C ALA A 359 -12.40 -7.65 13.22
N LEU A 360 -11.42 -7.45 12.33
CA LEU A 360 -10.01 -7.64 12.66
C LEU A 360 -9.53 -6.65 13.73
N ASN A 361 -9.89 -5.36 13.60
CA ASN A 361 -9.55 -4.34 14.59
C ASN A 361 -10.17 -4.63 15.96
N GLN A 362 -11.38 -5.18 16.01
CA GLN A 362 -12.00 -5.62 17.27
C GLN A 362 -11.23 -6.79 17.88
N MET A 363 -10.85 -7.80 17.08
CA MET A 363 -10.02 -8.91 17.57
C MET A 363 -8.67 -8.42 18.12
N ILE A 364 -8.00 -7.49 17.43
CA ILE A 364 -6.76 -6.87 17.93
C ILE A 364 -7.02 -6.10 19.22
N GLY A 365 -8.15 -5.38 19.28
CA GLY A 365 -8.61 -4.70 20.48
C GLY A 365 -8.81 -5.66 21.65
N GLU A 366 -9.35 -6.85 21.38
CA GLU A 366 -9.54 -7.92 22.34
C GLU A 366 -8.22 -8.53 22.78
N ILE A 367 -7.28 -8.82 21.88
CA ILE A 367 -5.93 -9.29 22.21
C ILE A 367 -5.29 -8.35 23.23
N VAL A 368 -5.24 -7.05 22.92
CA VAL A 368 -4.61 -6.05 23.82
C VAL A 368 -5.33 -5.97 25.16
N ARG A 369 -6.66 -6.08 25.16
CA ARG A 369 -7.46 -6.06 26.40
C ARG A 369 -7.21 -7.30 27.26
N ARG A 370 -7.10 -8.48 26.65
CA ARG A 370 -6.88 -9.76 27.34
C ARG A 370 -5.43 -10.01 27.74
N LEU A 371 -4.49 -9.14 27.36
CA LEU A 371 -3.17 -9.14 28.01
C LEU A 371 -3.31 -8.92 29.52
N ASP A 372 -4.27 -8.08 29.96
CA ASP A 372 -4.63 -7.92 31.38
C ASP A 372 -3.41 -7.72 32.31
N GLY A 373 -2.58 -6.73 31.97
CA GLY A 373 -1.34 -6.41 32.69
C GLY A 373 -0.11 -7.21 32.26
N ARG A 374 -0.25 -8.25 31.44
CA ARG A 374 0.87 -8.99 30.84
C ARG A 374 1.69 -8.10 29.93
N THR A 375 3.01 -8.22 30.05
CA THR A 375 3.98 -7.39 29.33
C THR A 375 4.58 -8.09 28.11
N TRP A 376 4.28 -9.37 27.91
CA TRP A 376 4.79 -10.18 26.81
C TRP A 376 3.70 -10.90 26.04
N LEU A 377 3.83 -10.89 24.72
CA LEU A 377 3.00 -11.65 23.80
C LEU A 377 3.88 -12.52 22.90
N ILE A 378 3.70 -13.84 22.94
CA ILE A 378 4.33 -14.76 22.00
C ILE A 378 3.35 -15.00 20.85
N SER A 379 3.77 -14.71 19.61
CA SER A 379 2.93 -14.73 18.42
C SER A 379 3.57 -15.48 17.26
N ASN A 380 2.83 -15.62 16.17
CA ASN A 380 3.31 -16.20 14.92
C ASN A 380 3.63 -15.15 13.83
N GLY A 381 3.64 -13.85 14.18
CA GLY A 381 3.97 -12.78 13.25
C GLY A 381 2.81 -12.14 12.49
N VAL A 382 1.64 -12.77 12.43
CA VAL A 382 0.57 -12.33 11.49
C VAL A 382 -0.03 -10.98 11.88
N LEU A 383 -0.16 -10.70 13.18
CA LEU A 383 -0.81 -9.49 13.70
C LEU A 383 0.12 -8.62 14.55
N ASP A 384 1.42 -8.91 14.59
CA ASP A 384 2.36 -8.32 15.55
C ASP A 384 2.40 -6.80 15.49
N ASP A 385 2.49 -6.24 14.28
CA ASP A 385 2.53 -4.78 14.11
C ASP A 385 1.22 -4.12 14.53
N LEU A 386 0.08 -4.75 14.21
CA LEU A 386 -1.24 -4.24 14.56
C LEU A 386 -1.48 -4.30 16.07
N VAL A 387 -1.06 -5.38 16.73
CA VAL A 387 -1.13 -5.52 18.19
C VAL A 387 -0.20 -4.53 18.88
N ALA A 388 1.06 -4.42 18.43
CA ALA A 388 2.03 -3.48 19.01
C ALA A 388 1.57 -2.03 18.86
N LEU A 389 0.95 -1.67 17.72
CA LEU A 389 0.41 -0.35 17.48
C LEU A 389 -0.81 -0.05 18.35
N SER A 390 -1.77 -0.99 18.42
CA SER A 390 -2.96 -0.87 19.27
C SER A 390 -2.60 -0.78 20.75
N ALA A 391 -1.63 -1.58 21.21
CA ALA A 391 -1.13 -1.54 22.58
C ALA A 391 -0.49 -0.18 22.91
N ARG A 392 0.35 0.36 22.00
CA ARG A 392 0.94 1.69 22.17
C ARG A 392 -0.12 2.80 22.24
N GLU A 393 -1.15 2.76 21.39
CA GLU A 393 -2.22 3.77 21.43
C GLU A 393 -3.05 3.70 22.73
N LYS A 394 -3.20 2.51 23.31
CA LYS A 394 -3.90 2.30 24.58
C LYS A 394 -3.00 2.44 25.82
N GLY A 395 -1.71 2.73 25.64
CA GLY A 395 -0.74 2.82 26.73
C GLY A 395 -0.46 1.48 27.44
N VAL A 396 -0.72 0.35 26.77
CA VAL A 396 -0.44 -0.99 27.29
C VAL A 396 1.00 -1.37 26.92
N PRO A 397 1.91 -1.55 27.89
CA PRO A 397 3.27 -1.97 27.60
C PRO A 397 3.28 -3.45 27.19
N VAL A 398 3.59 -3.74 25.93
CA VAL A 398 3.73 -5.11 25.45
C VAL A 398 4.97 -5.28 24.57
N ARG A 399 5.71 -6.36 24.80
CA ARG A 399 6.79 -6.85 23.95
C ARG A 399 6.27 -8.06 23.18
N VAL A 400 6.42 -8.03 21.86
CA VAL A 400 5.95 -9.12 21.00
C VAL A 400 7.13 -9.97 20.55
N LEU A 401 7.05 -11.28 20.79
CA LEU A 401 8.01 -12.30 20.35
C LEU A 401 7.40 -13.11 19.22
N ASN A 402 7.96 -12.96 18.02
CA ASN A 402 7.54 -13.61 16.80
C ASN A 402 8.26 -14.95 16.64
N VAL A 403 7.53 -16.04 16.86
CA VAL A 403 8.08 -17.40 16.74
C VAL A 403 8.51 -17.73 15.31
N ALA A 404 7.84 -17.17 14.30
CA ALA A 404 8.17 -17.42 12.90
C ALA A 404 9.53 -16.81 12.50
N GLN A 405 10.00 -15.79 13.23
CA GLN A 405 11.33 -15.20 13.03
C GLN A 405 12.44 -15.88 13.87
N GLY A 406 12.10 -16.92 14.64
CA GLY A 406 13.03 -17.62 15.53
C GLY A 406 14.20 -18.34 14.85
N GLY A 407 14.21 -18.43 13.52
CA GLY A 407 15.33 -18.95 12.73
C GLY A 407 16.25 -17.88 12.13
N ALA A 408 15.94 -16.59 12.30
CA ALA A 408 16.76 -15.51 11.76
C ALA A 408 17.77 -15.01 12.81
N ASP A 409 19.07 -15.17 12.56
CA ASP A 409 20.14 -14.79 13.49
C ASP A 409 20.01 -13.33 13.98
N SER A 410 19.69 -12.42 13.06
CA SER A 410 19.50 -11.02 13.43
C SER A 410 18.34 -10.80 14.41
N TYR A 411 17.27 -11.58 14.25
CA TYR A 411 16.12 -11.54 15.17
C TYR A 411 16.49 -12.13 16.53
N LEU A 412 17.23 -13.25 16.55
CA LEU A 412 17.73 -13.86 17.79
C LEU A 412 18.64 -12.92 18.60
N ARG A 413 19.50 -12.15 17.93
CA ARG A 413 20.32 -11.12 18.58
C ARG A 413 19.48 -9.98 19.15
N TYR A 414 18.44 -9.54 18.44
CA TYR A 414 17.46 -8.60 18.98
C TYR A 414 16.78 -9.18 20.23
N VAL A 415 16.25 -10.41 20.16
CA VAL A 415 15.59 -11.08 21.28
C VAL A 415 16.52 -11.17 22.50
N ALA A 416 17.81 -11.47 22.29
CA ALA A 416 18.79 -11.49 23.38
C ALA A 416 18.90 -10.14 24.11
N THR A 417 18.65 -9.00 23.46
CA THR A 417 18.66 -7.68 24.13
C THR A 417 17.45 -7.43 25.02
N LEU A 418 16.37 -8.21 24.89
CA LEU A 418 15.14 -8.04 25.65
C LEU A 418 15.19 -8.68 27.05
N PHE A 419 16.15 -9.58 27.28
CA PHE A 419 16.36 -10.29 28.53
C PHE A 419 17.57 -9.71 29.26
N GLU A 420 17.54 -9.69 30.60
CA GLU A 420 18.66 -9.17 31.40
C GLU A 420 19.64 -10.28 31.80
N THR A 421 19.12 -11.45 32.15
CA THR A 421 19.88 -12.60 32.64
C THR A 421 20.85 -13.16 31.58
N PRO A 422 22.16 -13.27 31.86
CA PRO A 422 23.14 -13.78 30.91
C PRO A 422 22.80 -15.16 30.32
N ARG A 423 22.16 -16.03 31.12
CA ARG A 423 21.71 -17.36 30.69
C ARG A 423 20.66 -17.28 29.57
N LEU A 424 19.60 -16.48 29.77
CA LEU A 424 18.56 -16.28 28.76
C LEU A 424 19.11 -15.56 27.52
N LYS A 425 20.04 -14.60 27.69
CA LYS A 425 20.74 -13.98 26.54
C LYS A 425 21.49 -15.01 25.71
N GLY A 426 22.23 -15.92 26.36
CA GLY A 426 22.95 -17.01 25.70
C GLY A 426 22.02 -17.96 24.96
N LEU A 427 20.90 -18.35 25.58
CA LEU A 427 19.90 -19.22 24.94
C LEU A 427 19.24 -18.56 23.75
N ALA A 428 18.92 -17.27 23.83
CA ALA A 428 18.36 -16.52 22.72
C ALA A 428 19.25 -16.60 21.47
N GLN A 429 20.57 -16.57 21.65
CA GLN A 429 21.53 -16.71 20.55
C GLN A 429 21.64 -18.14 19.99
N ILE A 430 21.35 -19.16 20.80
CA ILE A 430 21.31 -20.57 20.36
C ILE A 430 20.02 -20.83 19.57
N GLY A 431 18.90 -20.27 20.00
CA GLY A 431 17.63 -20.37 19.31
C GLY A 431 16.44 -19.95 20.17
N LEU A 432 15.35 -19.57 19.50
CA LEU A 432 14.15 -19.10 20.19
C LEU A 432 13.45 -20.19 21.01
N LEU A 433 13.37 -21.43 20.52
CA LEU A 433 12.71 -22.51 21.26
C LEU A 433 13.44 -22.91 22.56
N PRO A 434 14.77 -23.12 22.57
CA PRO A 434 15.51 -23.33 23.82
C PRO A 434 15.31 -22.20 24.84
N LEU A 435 15.32 -20.94 24.36
CA LEU A 435 15.03 -19.78 25.20
C LEU A 435 13.63 -19.86 25.81
N LEU A 436 12.59 -20.07 24.99
CA LEU A 436 11.21 -20.11 25.45
C LEU A 436 10.98 -21.26 26.44
N ASN A 437 11.54 -22.43 26.16
CA ASN A 437 11.41 -23.59 27.06
C ASN A 437 11.98 -23.31 28.44
N GLU A 438 13.19 -22.75 28.52
CA GLU A 438 13.80 -22.44 29.81
C GLU A 438 13.11 -21.26 30.48
N TRP A 439 12.82 -20.18 29.75
CA TRP A 439 12.18 -19.00 30.30
C TRP A 439 10.80 -19.30 30.89
N LEU A 440 9.96 -20.04 30.15
CA LEU A 440 8.61 -20.37 30.59
C LEU A 440 8.60 -21.41 31.73
N ALA A 441 9.57 -22.33 31.79
CA ALA A 441 9.61 -23.36 32.83
C ALA A 441 10.25 -22.87 34.15
N GLU A 442 11.33 -22.08 34.07
CA GLU A 442 12.18 -21.78 35.22
C GLU A 442 11.90 -20.41 35.86
N THR A 443 11.10 -19.54 35.21
CA THR A 443 10.83 -18.19 35.72
C THR A 443 9.57 -18.19 36.59
N PRO A 444 9.69 -17.92 37.91
CA PRO A 444 8.53 -17.91 38.79
C PRO A 444 7.53 -16.80 38.41
N GLY A 445 6.24 -17.15 38.27
CA GLY A 445 5.18 -16.18 37.98
C GLY A 445 5.07 -15.74 36.52
N VAL A 446 5.81 -16.37 35.59
CA VAL A 446 5.83 -16.02 34.17
C VAL A 446 4.44 -16.10 33.51
N GLU A 447 3.53 -16.91 34.04
CA GLU A 447 2.14 -17.02 33.56
C GLU A 447 1.31 -15.74 33.74
N ARG A 448 1.78 -14.83 34.61
CA ARG A 448 1.19 -13.50 34.85
C ARG A 448 1.81 -12.42 33.97
N GLU A 449 2.92 -12.72 33.29
CA GLU A 449 3.64 -11.77 32.44
C GLU A 449 3.48 -12.08 30.95
N VAL A 450 3.23 -13.34 30.59
CA VAL A 450 3.20 -13.82 29.21
C VAL A 450 1.80 -14.26 28.81
N ALA A 451 1.39 -13.89 27.59
CA ALA A 451 0.29 -14.50 26.86
C ALA A 451 0.80 -15.09 25.55
N ILE A 452 0.13 -16.15 25.07
CA ILE A 452 0.48 -16.80 23.81
C ILE A 452 -0.68 -16.68 22.82
N LEU A 453 -0.40 -16.16 21.62
CA LEU A 453 -1.41 -16.03 20.58
C LEU A 453 -1.64 -17.36 19.88
N ALA A 454 -0.62 -18.02 19.33
CA ALA A 454 -0.84 -19.10 18.34
C ALA A 454 -0.35 -20.51 18.75
N ALA A 455 0.55 -20.65 19.71
CA ALA A 455 1.24 -21.92 20.02
C ALA A 455 1.04 -22.35 21.49
N PRO A 456 -0.16 -22.83 21.88
CA PRO A 456 -0.47 -23.19 23.27
C PRO A 456 0.44 -24.28 23.86
N ASP A 457 0.99 -25.16 23.02
CA ASP A 457 1.89 -26.25 23.42
C ASP A 457 3.15 -25.77 24.14
N LEU A 458 3.52 -24.49 23.98
CA LEU A 458 4.60 -23.87 24.74
C LEU A 458 4.31 -23.85 26.24
N TRP A 459 3.04 -23.68 26.66
CA TRP A 459 2.66 -23.81 28.07
C TRP A 459 2.79 -25.25 28.55
N ALA A 460 2.30 -26.21 27.76
CA ALA A 460 2.39 -27.64 28.08
C ALA A 460 3.85 -28.09 28.23
N THR A 461 4.74 -27.62 27.34
CA THR A 461 6.18 -27.90 27.38
C THR A 461 6.84 -27.30 28.63
N ALA A 462 6.32 -26.19 29.14
CA ALA A 462 6.75 -25.56 30.39
C ALA A 462 6.12 -26.19 31.65
N GLY A 463 5.38 -27.30 31.52
CA GLY A 463 4.71 -27.96 32.64
C GLY A 463 3.45 -27.25 33.14
N MET A 464 2.88 -26.33 32.36
CA MET A 464 1.65 -25.60 32.67
C MET A 464 0.52 -26.05 31.75
N THR A 465 -0.72 -25.91 32.21
CA THR A 465 -1.90 -26.16 31.36
C THR A 465 -2.20 -24.91 30.52
N PRO A 466 -2.29 -25.01 29.18
CA PRO A 466 -2.76 -23.91 28.36
C PRO A 466 -4.25 -23.69 28.60
N VAL A 467 -4.61 -22.52 29.11
CA VAL A 467 -5.99 -22.09 29.32
C VAL A 467 -6.40 -21.16 28.19
N PRO A 468 -7.33 -21.56 27.31
CA PRO A 468 -7.88 -20.69 26.29
C PRO A 468 -8.56 -19.48 26.93
N ASP A 469 -8.33 -18.30 26.36
CA ASP A 469 -8.94 -17.05 26.82
C ASP A 469 -9.31 -16.17 25.62
N ARG A 470 -10.50 -16.44 25.06
CA ARG A 470 -11.12 -15.79 23.89
C ARG A 470 -10.30 -15.83 22.61
N VAL A 471 -9.19 -15.12 22.57
CA VAL A 471 -8.27 -15.01 21.43
C VAL A 471 -6.83 -15.39 21.79
N LEU A 472 -6.52 -15.61 23.07
CA LEU A 472 -5.20 -15.94 23.60
C LEU A 472 -5.20 -17.30 24.31
N PHE A 473 -4.01 -17.75 24.68
CA PHE A 473 -3.76 -18.87 25.57
C PHE A 473 -2.91 -18.40 26.75
N LEU A 474 -3.41 -18.61 27.96
CA LEU A 474 -2.75 -18.29 29.22
C LEU A 474 -2.18 -19.56 29.86
N GLY A 475 -1.17 -19.42 30.71
CA GLY A 475 -0.64 -20.53 31.50
C GLY A 475 -1.39 -20.68 32.82
N ALA A 476 -1.72 -21.90 33.21
CA ALA A 476 -2.20 -22.21 34.57
C ALA A 476 -1.39 -23.33 35.20
N THR A 477 -0.96 -23.13 36.44
CA THR A 477 -0.22 -24.12 37.25
C THR A 477 -1.14 -25.07 38.00
N ASN A 478 -2.39 -24.68 38.26
CA ASN A 478 -3.41 -25.51 38.90
C ASN A 478 -4.71 -25.51 38.06
N PRO A 479 -4.82 -26.34 37.02
CA PRO A 479 -6.01 -26.40 36.17
C PRO A 479 -7.26 -26.86 36.94
N ALA A 480 -7.11 -27.64 38.01
CA ALA A 480 -8.24 -28.13 38.80
C ALA A 480 -8.98 -27.03 39.58
N ALA A 481 -8.39 -25.83 39.70
CA ALA A 481 -9.04 -24.67 40.31
C ALA A 481 -9.87 -23.85 39.32
N LEU A 482 -9.86 -24.21 38.02
CA LEU A 482 -10.67 -23.54 37.01
C LEU A 482 -12.14 -23.94 37.17
N ASP A 483 -13.02 -22.95 37.04
CA ASP A 483 -14.47 -23.14 36.93
C ASP A 483 -14.81 -23.42 35.45
N PRO A 484 -15.19 -24.67 35.09
CA PRO A 484 -15.47 -25.05 33.70
C PRO A 484 -16.62 -24.25 33.09
N GLU A 485 -17.68 -23.99 33.86
CA GLU A 485 -18.84 -23.23 33.44
C GLU A 485 -18.48 -21.77 33.16
N ALA A 486 -17.73 -21.14 34.07
CA ALA A 486 -17.30 -19.76 33.88
C ALA A 486 -16.34 -19.62 32.68
N LEU A 487 -15.45 -20.61 32.48
CA LEU A 487 -14.56 -20.67 31.32
C LEU A 487 -15.36 -20.71 30.03
N LEU A 488 -16.30 -21.65 29.90
CA LEU A 488 -17.11 -21.78 28.68
C LEU A 488 -17.97 -20.53 28.44
N ALA A 489 -18.62 -20.02 29.49
CA ALA A 489 -19.47 -18.83 29.39
C ALA A 489 -18.69 -17.60 28.88
N GLY A 490 -17.48 -17.38 29.39
CA GLY A 490 -16.61 -16.26 28.96
C GLY A 490 -16.12 -16.39 27.52
N GLN A 491 -16.02 -17.62 27.01
CA GLN A 491 -15.67 -17.92 25.62
C GLN A 491 -16.87 -17.71 24.69
N GLN A 492 -18.03 -18.28 25.05
CA GLN A 492 -19.28 -18.14 24.31
C GLN A 492 -19.72 -16.67 24.17
N GLU A 493 -19.50 -15.85 25.20
CA GLU A 493 -19.72 -14.39 25.13
C GLU A 493 -18.97 -13.77 23.94
N TYR A 494 -17.69 -14.11 23.79
CA TYR A 494 -16.89 -13.59 22.68
C TYR A 494 -17.28 -14.22 21.34
N TRP A 495 -17.57 -15.52 21.29
CA TRP A 495 -17.94 -16.20 20.03
C TRP A 495 -19.25 -15.68 19.46
N ASN A 496 -20.24 -15.42 20.33
CA ASN A 496 -21.56 -14.93 19.93
C ASN A 496 -21.53 -13.52 19.35
N ASP A 497 -20.57 -12.69 19.77
CA ASP A 497 -20.39 -11.34 19.24
C ASP A 497 -19.21 -11.24 18.27
N GLY A 498 -17.98 -11.23 18.79
CA GLY A 498 -16.75 -11.08 18.00
C GLY A 498 -16.53 -12.22 16.98
N GLY A 499 -16.83 -13.46 17.37
CA GLY A 499 -16.75 -14.61 16.46
C GLY A 499 -17.75 -14.52 15.29
N ALA A 500 -18.99 -14.14 15.58
CA ALA A 500 -20.04 -13.93 14.57
C ALA A 500 -19.66 -12.79 13.59
N GLN A 501 -19.11 -11.68 14.11
CA GLN A 501 -18.63 -10.57 13.28
C GLN A 501 -17.45 -11.00 12.38
N LEU A 502 -16.50 -11.77 12.91
CA LEU A 502 -15.39 -12.32 12.11
C LEU A 502 -15.89 -13.28 11.03
N ARG A 503 -16.87 -14.15 11.34
CA ARG A 503 -17.48 -15.04 10.35
C ARG A 503 -18.15 -14.27 9.22
N ALA A 504 -18.99 -13.31 9.56
CA ALA A 504 -19.64 -12.45 8.58
C ALA A 504 -18.63 -11.66 7.73
N ALA A 505 -17.48 -11.27 8.30
CA ALA A 505 -16.42 -10.59 7.56
C ALA A 505 -15.57 -11.53 6.70
N ALA A 506 -15.36 -12.78 7.13
CA ALA A 506 -14.61 -13.81 6.40
C ALA A 506 -15.34 -14.31 5.14
N GLU A 507 -16.69 -14.28 5.16
CA GLU A 507 -17.53 -14.65 4.03
C GLU A 507 -17.62 -13.53 2.96
N ARG A 508 -17.25 -12.29 3.31
CA ARG A 508 -17.20 -11.17 2.35
C ARG A 508 -16.04 -11.37 1.37
N ARG A 509 -16.28 -11.04 0.10
CA ARG A 509 -15.24 -10.93 -0.93
C ARG A 509 -14.63 -9.53 -0.92
N ASP A 510 -14.03 -9.15 0.20
CA ASP A 510 -13.39 -7.85 0.36
C ASP A 510 -11.87 -7.95 0.58
N LEU A 511 -11.24 -6.79 0.77
CA LEU A 511 -9.79 -6.67 0.91
C LEU A 511 -9.20 -7.45 2.08
N PHE A 512 -9.96 -7.62 3.17
CA PHE A 512 -9.45 -8.20 4.41
C PHE A 512 -9.90 -9.65 4.59
N ALA A 513 -10.63 -10.22 3.63
CA ALA A 513 -11.15 -11.59 3.68
C ALA A 513 -10.09 -12.65 4.01
N GLY A 514 -8.84 -12.48 3.55
CA GLY A 514 -7.72 -13.38 3.91
C GLY A 514 -7.39 -13.34 5.40
N TRP A 515 -7.22 -12.15 5.95
CA TRP A 515 -6.94 -11.95 7.38
C TRP A 515 -8.14 -12.30 8.26
N ASN A 516 -9.36 -11.97 7.84
CA ASN A 516 -10.58 -12.34 8.55
C ASN A 516 -10.76 -13.87 8.60
N ARG A 517 -10.43 -14.59 7.52
CA ARG A 517 -10.40 -16.07 7.52
C ARG A 517 -9.35 -16.62 8.45
N TRP A 518 -8.13 -16.08 8.43
CA TRP A 518 -7.08 -16.47 9.38
C TRP A 518 -7.53 -16.26 10.83
N ALA A 519 -8.09 -15.09 11.12
CA ALA A 519 -8.62 -14.74 12.44
C ALA A 519 -9.74 -15.68 12.88
N LEU A 520 -10.66 -16.01 11.98
CA LEU A 520 -11.72 -16.98 12.25
C LEU A 520 -11.17 -18.38 12.52
N THR A 521 -10.21 -18.85 11.72
CA THR A 521 -9.51 -20.13 11.96
C THR A 521 -8.81 -20.13 13.32
N HIS A 522 -8.20 -19.00 13.69
CA HIS A 522 -7.56 -18.84 14.99
C HIS A 522 -8.57 -18.95 16.14
N VAL A 523 -9.71 -18.24 16.07
CA VAL A 523 -10.78 -18.35 17.07
C VAL A 523 -11.33 -19.78 17.13
N GLY A 524 -11.51 -20.45 16.00
CA GLY A 524 -11.90 -21.86 15.96
C GLY A 524 -10.89 -22.78 16.64
N LYS A 525 -9.59 -22.50 16.51
CA LYS A 525 -8.54 -23.23 17.25
C LYS A 525 -8.69 -23.02 18.77
N VAL A 526 -8.96 -21.79 19.22
CA VAL A 526 -9.18 -21.49 20.65
C VAL A 526 -10.42 -22.23 21.17
N ALA A 527 -11.51 -22.28 20.40
CA ALA A 527 -12.71 -23.04 20.73
C ALA A 527 -12.44 -24.55 20.88
N ASN A 528 -11.75 -25.14 19.90
CA ASN A 528 -11.34 -26.54 19.97
C ASN A 528 -10.46 -26.84 21.21
N ASN A 529 -9.50 -25.98 21.52
CA ASN A 529 -8.66 -26.15 22.71
C ASN A 529 -9.45 -25.94 24.02
N THR A 530 -10.55 -25.17 23.98
CA THR A 530 -11.47 -25.04 25.12
C THR A 530 -12.18 -26.37 25.35
N GLY A 531 -12.66 -27.03 24.28
CA GLY A 531 -13.23 -28.37 24.37
C GLY A 531 -12.27 -29.39 24.97
N VAL A 532 -11.03 -29.44 24.48
CA VAL A 532 -9.99 -30.35 25.02
C VAL A 532 -9.75 -30.11 26.52
N LEU A 533 -9.60 -28.85 26.94
CA LEU A 533 -9.40 -28.53 28.35
C LEU A 533 -10.62 -28.94 29.21
N LEU A 534 -11.84 -28.76 28.70
CA LEU A 534 -13.06 -29.19 29.41
C LEU A 534 -13.15 -30.71 29.53
N GLU A 535 -12.71 -31.47 28.53
CA GLU A 535 -12.58 -32.94 28.63
C GLU A 535 -11.58 -33.35 29.72
N ASP A 536 -10.42 -32.69 29.79
CA ASP A 536 -9.41 -32.93 30.83
C ASP A 536 -9.97 -32.61 32.23
N LEU A 537 -10.85 -31.61 32.33
CA LEU A 537 -11.60 -31.27 33.55
C LEU A 537 -12.83 -32.16 33.80
N LYS A 538 -13.01 -33.23 33.01
CA LYS A 538 -14.09 -34.22 33.10
C LYS A 538 -15.49 -33.64 32.86
N ARG A 539 -15.59 -32.62 32.03
CA ARG A 539 -16.82 -31.94 31.61
C ARG A 539 -17.09 -32.13 30.13
N SER A 540 -17.24 -33.39 29.72
CA SER A 540 -17.50 -33.76 28.32
C SER A 540 -18.81 -33.18 27.78
N ASP A 541 -19.78 -32.88 28.65
CA ASP A 541 -21.01 -32.16 28.31
C ASP A 541 -20.70 -30.76 27.76
N LEU A 542 -19.89 -29.99 28.49
CA LEU A 542 -19.47 -28.64 28.09
C LEU A 542 -18.46 -28.67 26.95
N ALA A 543 -17.60 -29.68 26.90
CA ALA A 543 -16.61 -29.82 25.83
C ALA A 543 -17.26 -29.97 24.46
N PHE A 544 -18.34 -30.76 24.38
CA PHE A 544 -19.09 -30.94 23.13
C PHE A 544 -19.74 -29.65 22.64
N GLU A 545 -20.13 -28.74 23.54
CA GLU A 545 -20.64 -27.41 23.16
C GLU A 545 -19.54 -26.47 22.65
N ALA A 546 -18.30 -26.67 23.09
CA ALA A 546 -17.15 -25.87 22.66
C ALA A 546 -16.61 -26.28 21.29
N TYR A 547 -16.73 -27.57 20.93
CA TYR A 547 -16.38 -28.11 19.61
C TYR A 547 -17.38 -27.66 18.53
#